data_AF-A0A971FMP3-F1
#
_entry.id   AF-A0A971FMP3-F1
#
_cell.length_a   1.000
_cell.length_b   1.000
_cell.length_c   1.000
_cell.angle_alpha   90.00
_cell.angle_beta   90.00
_cell.angle_gamma   90.00
#
_symmetry.space_group_name_H-M   'P 1'
#
loop_
_entity.id
_entity.type
_entity.pdbx_description
1 polymer ?
#
loop_
_entity_poly.entity_id
_entity_poly.type
_entity_poly.pdbx_seq_one_letter_code
_entity_poly.pdbx_strand_id
1 'polypeptide(L)'
;IENIGAIIYFCQLGMEGGNALAAVLTGQVSPSGRLTSTWPVHYKDIPFAMDYSYLNGNLTDEDYREGLYVGYRYFDSFQIEPRYCFGHGLSYAETAIKLLKAANEGSHVSLEIEVANQGNRSSKEVVQVYVACPSGKLHREAQQLAAFGKTSELAPGTSEILDIRFDLCDLAAFDENQTAFILEPGDYFLSIGHSSRNKSIAAVITLDSLAVVSRHNHILPLGRSFDELMPDKNSASCRDASEYPQEKPQSGLIQLKLKSRDIQTIDHRYERAAFDQDARGNAIMSKLTINDMVDVVVGSSMFLAKNRIDVPGSAGNTTSKLYKKGLINVAFCDGPAGLRLAREAGVLKTGKTKPYTMPLSFFETLPAFIKRLLTANRKKTRPVYQFATAFPVGTALAQSWNTALLEQVGQAVGREMKEYGVTFWLAPALNIQRNPLCGRNFEYLSEDPLLSGKTAAAIVRGVQSLDGLYATIKHFLCNNQEDNRNQVSSNVHERTLREIYLKGFRIAVQEGRAASVMTSYNRVNGIYAPESYDACTKVLRNEWDFDGVVMTDWMSTGRNRASPAKAIAAGNDLIMPGMPFDKKDIKKALRAGMLEISDLKRCCAHVIRLILNSQIAREVSADQFEI
;
A
#
# COMPACT_ATOMS: atom_id res chain seq x y z
N ILE A 1 12.05 33.62 2.12
CA ILE A 1 11.36 34.54 1.19
C ILE A 1 10.81 35.65 2.06
N GLU A 2 11.37 36.86 1.96
CA GLU A 2 10.87 38.00 2.73
C GLU A 2 9.43 38.30 2.34
N ASN A 3 8.60 38.74 3.29
CA ASN A 3 7.20 39.13 3.11
C ASN A 3 6.18 38.00 2.81
N ILE A 4 6.52 36.71 2.99
CA ILE A 4 5.51 35.63 3.01
C ILE A 4 5.02 35.41 4.45
N GLY A 5 3.77 35.78 4.73
CA GLY A 5 3.15 35.65 6.06
C GLY A 5 2.58 34.25 6.38
N ALA A 6 2.26 33.44 5.38
CA ALA A 6 1.76 32.08 5.56
C ALA A 6 2.06 31.20 4.34
N ILE A 7 2.28 29.90 4.55
CA ILE A 7 2.41 28.88 3.52
C ILE A 7 1.46 27.73 3.86
N ILE A 8 0.59 27.37 2.92
CA ILE A 8 -0.29 26.20 3.03
C ILE A 8 0.01 25.28 1.85
N TYR A 9 0.39 24.04 2.14
CA TYR A 9 0.50 23.01 1.12
C TYR A 9 -0.87 22.38 0.89
N PHE A 10 -1.51 22.76 -0.21
CA PHE A 10 -2.87 22.34 -0.55
C PHE A 10 -2.93 20.99 -1.29
N CYS A 11 -1.80 20.48 -1.81
CA CYS A 11 -1.74 19.22 -2.57
C CYS A 11 -2.79 19.16 -3.70
N GLN A 12 -3.37 17.98 -3.98
CA GLN A 12 -4.41 17.74 -4.98
C GLN A 12 -5.64 17.11 -4.29
N LEU A 13 -6.64 17.94 -3.95
CA LEU A 13 -7.78 17.52 -3.09
C LEU A 13 -9.04 17.05 -3.83
N GLY A 14 -8.95 16.75 -5.13
CA GLY A 14 -10.10 16.29 -5.90
C GLY A 14 -11.15 17.38 -6.18
N MET A 15 -12.39 16.98 -6.47
CA MET A 15 -13.42 17.88 -7.00
C MET A 15 -13.92 18.94 -6.01
N GLU A 16 -13.88 18.65 -4.71
CA GLU A 16 -14.29 19.57 -3.64
C GLU A 16 -13.10 20.36 -3.05
N GLY A 17 -11.91 20.26 -3.66
CA GLY A 17 -10.71 20.88 -3.12
C GLY A 17 -10.83 22.39 -2.91
N GLY A 18 -11.47 23.11 -3.84
CA GLY A 18 -11.64 24.55 -3.72
C GLY A 18 -12.45 24.96 -2.48
N ASN A 19 -13.51 24.21 -2.17
CA ASN A 19 -14.33 24.42 -0.98
C ASN A 19 -13.54 24.11 0.29
N ALA A 20 -12.76 23.02 0.29
CA ALA A 20 -11.88 22.67 1.41
C ALA A 20 -10.81 23.74 1.67
N LEU A 21 -10.18 24.29 0.62
CA LEU A 21 -9.22 25.38 0.77
C LEU A 21 -9.86 26.65 1.32
N ALA A 22 -11.02 27.03 0.79
CA ALA A 22 -11.75 28.21 1.24
C ALA A 22 -12.12 28.11 2.73
N ALA A 23 -12.59 26.94 3.17
CA ALA A 23 -12.91 26.71 4.58
C ALA A 23 -11.69 26.88 5.50
N VAL A 24 -10.50 26.44 5.06
CA VAL A 24 -9.25 26.65 5.81
C VAL A 24 -8.86 28.13 5.79
N LEU A 25 -8.77 28.76 4.62
CA LEU A 25 -8.31 30.15 4.48
C LEU A 25 -9.20 31.17 5.20
N THR A 26 -10.50 30.89 5.31
CA THR A 26 -11.47 31.73 6.01
C THR A 26 -11.52 31.47 7.52
N GLY A 27 -10.82 30.45 8.01
CA GLY A 27 -10.84 30.03 9.41
C GLY A 27 -12.14 29.32 9.82
N GLN A 28 -12.99 28.91 8.86
CA GLN A 28 -14.16 28.07 9.13
C GLN A 28 -13.73 26.71 9.69
N VAL A 29 -12.61 26.19 9.21
CA VAL A 29 -11.97 24.95 9.70
C VAL A 29 -10.50 25.24 9.95
N SER A 30 -9.99 24.87 11.13
CA SER A 30 -8.55 24.96 11.40
C SER A 30 -7.78 23.86 10.65
N PRO A 31 -6.63 24.17 10.03
CA PRO A 31 -5.81 23.14 9.42
C PRO A 31 -5.33 22.16 10.49
N SER A 32 -5.35 20.88 10.15
CA SER A 32 -4.92 19.78 11.03
C SER A 32 -4.15 18.69 10.28
N GLY A 33 -3.73 18.99 9.04
CA GLY A 33 -2.92 18.09 8.23
C GLY A 33 -1.47 18.04 8.74
N ARG A 34 -0.82 16.90 8.57
CA ARG A 34 0.58 16.66 8.97
C ARG A 34 1.33 16.06 7.79
N LEU A 35 2.56 16.50 7.53
CA LEU A 35 3.38 15.98 6.45
C LEU A 35 3.61 14.47 6.60
N THR A 36 3.55 13.74 5.48
CA THR A 36 3.82 12.29 5.43
C THR A 36 5.20 11.96 4.91
N SER A 37 6.00 12.99 4.60
CA SER A 37 7.38 12.87 4.14
C SER A 37 8.18 14.08 4.61
N THR A 38 9.48 13.87 4.84
CA THR A 38 10.42 14.90 5.27
C THR A 38 10.78 15.79 4.08
N TRP A 39 10.72 17.11 4.27
CA TRP A 39 11.04 18.07 3.21
C TRP A 39 12.44 18.62 3.45
N PRO A 40 13.43 18.28 2.61
CA PRO A 40 14.79 18.74 2.80
C PRO A 40 14.95 20.24 2.51
N VAL A 41 16.03 20.85 3.00
CA VAL A 41 16.39 22.23 2.64
C VAL A 41 16.86 22.27 1.18
N HIS A 42 17.67 21.30 0.77
CA HIS A 42 18.15 21.10 -0.58
C HIS A 42 17.98 19.63 -1.01
N TYR A 43 17.73 19.39 -2.30
CA TYR A 43 17.59 18.02 -2.81
C TYR A 43 18.82 17.14 -2.49
N LYS A 44 20.03 17.71 -2.55
CA LYS A 44 21.29 17.03 -2.22
C LYS A 44 21.41 16.57 -0.77
N ASP A 45 20.54 17.04 0.13
CA ASP A 45 20.56 16.64 1.54
C ASP A 45 20.00 15.21 1.70
N ILE A 46 19.28 14.68 0.70
CA ILE A 46 18.79 13.30 0.66
C ILE A 46 19.98 12.35 0.40
N PRO A 47 20.07 11.20 1.10
CA PRO A 47 21.16 10.25 0.88
C PRO A 47 21.15 9.78 -0.58
N PHE A 48 22.31 9.81 -1.22
CA PHE A 48 22.49 9.39 -2.62
C PHE A 48 21.53 10.08 -3.60
N ALA A 49 21.15 11.34 -3.36
CA ALA A 49 20.19 12.06 -4.21
C ALA A 49 20.57 12.08 -5.69
N MET A 50 21.87 12.17 -5.99
CA MET A 50 22.40 12.18 -7.36
C MET A 50 22.54 10.78 -7.97
N ASP A 51 22.38 9.73 -7.17
CA ASP A 51 22.39 8.34 -7.65
C ASP A 51 20.99 7.86 -8.06
N TYR A 52 19.94 8.65 -7.85
CA TYR A 52 18.55 8.23 -8.07
C TYR A 52 18.14 8.31 -9.55
N SER A 53 17.61 7.20 -10.09
CA SER A 53 17.01 7.16 -11.43
C SER A 53 17.99 7.66 -12.50
N TYR A 54 17.51 8.40 -13.51
CA TYR A 54 18.31 8.90 -14.61
C TYR A 54 19.51 9.78 -14.18
N LEU A 55 19.56 10.26 -12.93
CA LEU A 55 20.63 11.15 -12.44
C LEU A 55 22.00 10.46 -12.42
N ASN A 56 22.04 9.14 -12.23
CA ASN A 56 23.29 8.35 -12.26
C ASN A 56 23.64 7.82 -13.67
N GLY A 57 22.78 8.08 -14.67
CA GLY A 57 22.95 7.58 -16.04
C GLY A 57 22.62 6.09 -16.24
N ASN A 58 22.15 5.38 -15.22
CA ASN A 58 21.81 3.96 -15.19
C ASN A 58 20.31 3.74 -14.89
N LEU A 59 19.56 3.34 -15.91
CA LEU A 59 18.14 2.98 -15.76
C LEU A 59 17.91 1.46 -15.69
N THR A 60 18.97 0.66 -15.61
CA THR A 60 18.89 -0.80 -15.57
C THR A 60 18.90 -1.35 -14.16
N ASP A 61 19.63 -0.70 -13.26
CA ASP A 61 19.80 -1.08 -11.86
C ASP A 61 19.73 0.15 -10.96
N GLU A 62 18.96 0.04 -9.88
CA GLU A 62 18.80 1.06 -8.86
C GLU A 62 19.14 0.41 -7.51
N ASP A 63 20.33 0.69 -6.99
CA ASP A 63 20.82 0.13 -5.73
C ASP A 63 20.29 0.99 -4.56
N TYR A 64 19.55 0.37 -3.63
CA TYR A 64 18.94 1.06 -2.48
C TYR A 64 19.97 1.25 -1.37
N ARG A 65 21.01 2.02 -1.70
CA ARG A 65 22.18 2.26 -0.85
C ARG A 65 21.83 2.94 0.46
N GLU A 66 20.72 3.66 0.56
CA GLU A 66 20.27 4.26 1.81
C GLU A 66 19.80 3.22 2.86
N GLY A 67 19.50 1.99 2.45
CA GLY A 67 19.06 0.92 3.35
C GLY A 67 17.83 1.34 4.17
N LEU A 68 17.93 1.21 5.50
CA LEU A 68 16.89 1.61 6.45
C LEU A 68 16.66 3.13 6.53
N TYR A 69 17.63 3.92 6.05
CA TYR A 69 17.67 5.38 6.22
C TYR A 69 16.89 6.08 5.09
N VAL A 70 15.60 5.76 4.97
CA VAL A 70 14.67 6.45 4.08
C VAL A 70 13.94 7.56 4.85
N GLY A 71 13.89 8.77 4.29
CA GLY A 71 13.13 9.88 4.86
C GLY A 71 13.63 10.28 6.25
N TYR A 72 12.70 10.52 7.18
CA TYR A 72 13.05 10.96 8.55
C TYR A 72 13.99 9.99 9.27
N ARG A 73 13.99 8.69 8.94
CA ARG A 73 14.96 7.73 9.50
C ARG A 73 16.39 8.18 9.21
N TYR A 74 16.66 8.75 8.05
CA TYR A 74 17.95 9.37 7.73
C TYR A 74 18.12 10.73 8.42
N PHE A 75 17.22 11.69 8.18
CA PHE A 75 17.40 13.05 8.69
C PHE A 75 17.58 13.07 10.22
N ASP A 76 16.85 12.22 10.92
CA ASP A 76 16.86 12.14 12.38
C ASP A 76 18.08 11.39 12.92
N SER A 77 18.54 10.34 12.23
CA SER A 77 19.74 9.60 12.64
C SER A 77 21.03 10.37 12.36
N PHE A 78 21.13 11.05 11.22
CA PHE A 78 22.33 11.77 10.79
C PHE A 78 22.31 13.26 11.15
N GLN A 79 21.33 13.69 11.96
CA GLN A 79 21.18 15.07 12.44
C GLN A 79 21.18 16.12 11.32
N ILE A 80 20.60 15.79 10.17
CA ILE A 80 20.46 16.73 9.05
C ILE A 80 19.17 17.49 9.27
N GLU A 81 19.26 18.82 9.30
CA GLU A 81 18.11 19.68 9.53
C GLU A 81 17.22 19.74 8.28
N PRO A 82 15.98 19.21 8.32
CA PRO A 82 15.06 19.36 7.22
C PRO A 82 14.43 20.77 7.24
N ARG A 83 13.88 21.20 6.11
CA ARG A 83 13.04 22.41 6.10
C ARG A 83 11.74 22.19 6.88
N TYR A 84 11.14 21.02 6.70
CA TYR A 84 10.01 20.55 7.50
C TYR A 84 10.17 19.06 7.78
N CYS A 85 10.13 18.69 9.06
CA CYS A 85 10.27 17.30 9.48
C CYS A 85 9.02 16.46 9.17
N PHE A 86 9.18 15.13 9.18
CA PHE A 86 8.06 14.20 9.11
C PHE A 86 7.05 14.44 10.23
N GLY A 87 5.76 14.38 9.88
CA GLY A 87 4.68 14.70 10.79
C GLY A 87 4.51 16.19 11.10
N HIS A 88 5.29 17.10 10.52
CA HIS A 88 5.13 18.54 10.74
C HIS A 88 3.78 19.06 10.20
N GLY A 89 3.18 19.99 10.92
CA GLY A 89 1.98 20.72 10.51
C GLY A 89 1.63 21.77 11.55
N LEU A 90 0.92 22.81 11.15
CA LEU A 90 0.46 23.85 12.07
C LEU A 90 -1.07 23.90 12.07
N SER A 91 -1.60 24.50 13.12
CA SER A 91 -3.02 24.81 13.25
C SER A 91 -3.21 26.28 13.60
N TYR A 92 -4.45 26.76 13.56
CA TYR A 92 -4.81 28.08 14.08
C TYR A 92 -4.97 28.11 15.61
N ALA A 93 -4.99 26.93 16.24
CA ALA A 93 -5.03 26.79 17.70
C ALA A 93 -3.77 26.07 18.20
N GLU A 94 -3.36 26.42 19.40
CA GLU A 94 -2.30 25.72 20.13
C GLU A 94 -2.89 24.58 20.96
N THR A 95 -2.21 23.45 20.98
CA THR A 95 -2.63 22.25 21.69
C THR A 95 -1.48 21.73 22.55
N ALA A 96 -1.82 21.16 23.69
CA ALA A 96 -0.86 20.49 24.58
C ALA A 96 -1.14 18.99 24.60
N ILE A 97 -0.07 18.19 24.56
CA ILE A 97 -0.11 16.72 24.61
C ILE A 97 0.50 16.27 25.94
N LYS A 98 -0.20 15.39 26.67
CA LYS A 98 0.25 14.87 27.96
C LYS A 98 -0.05 13.38 28.09
N LEU A 99 0.96 12.58 28.44
CA LEU A 99 0.74 11.19 28.84
C LEU A 99 0.08 11.13 30.22
N LEU A 100 -1.07 10.48 30.32
CA LEU A 100 -1.73 10.22 31.60
C LEU A 100 -1.31 8.87 32.18
N LYS A 101 -1.26 7.85 31.31
CA LYS A 101 -0.96 6.47 31.71
C LYS A 101 -0.32 5.70 30.57
N ALA A 102 0.61 4.80 30.92
CA ALA A 102 1.15 3.81 30.02
C ALA A 102 1.18 2.45 30.71
N ALA A 103 0.92 1.39 29.95
CA ALA A 103 0.95 0.01 30.42
C ALA A 103 1.35 -0.93 29.27
N ASN A 104 1.80 -2.14 29.61
CA ASN A 104 2.02 -3.21 28.65
C ASN A 104 1.50 -4.56 29.15
N GLU A 105 0.95 -5.36 28.23
CA GLU A 105 0.63 -6.77 28.42
C GLU A 105 1.45 -7.59 27.42
N GLY A 106 2.50 -8.25 27.93
CA GLY A 106 3.56 -8.75 27.05
C GLY A 106 4.10 -7.60 26.20
N SER A 107 4.21 -7.81 24.89
CA SER A 107 4.67 -6.79 23.93
C SER A 107 3.63 -5.74 23.55
N HIS A 108 2.35 -5.91 23.92
CA HIS A 108 1.29 -4.97 23.57
C HIS A 108 1.30 -3.78 24.52
N VAL A 109 1.49 -2.59 23.98
CA VAL A 109 1.58 -1.33 24.72
C VAL A 109 0.30 -0.53 24.56
N SER A 110 -0.22 0.03 25.65
CA SER A 110 -1.36 0.95 25.68
C SER A 110 -0.98 2.26 26.34
N LEU A 111 -1.34 3.37 25.70
CA LEU A 111 -1.07 4.74 26.15
C LEU A 111 -2.40 5.52 26.23
N GLU A 112 -2.69 6.09 27.40
CA GLU A 112 -3.78 7.06 27.56
C GLU A 112 -3.15 8.47 27.50
N ILE A 113 -3.40 9.19 26.41
CA ILE A 113 -2.79 10.50 26.13
C ILE A 113 -3.88 11.56 26.05
N GLU A 114 -3.79 12.56 26.93
CA GLU A 114 -4.65 13.73 26.88
C GLU A 114 -4.12 14.75 25.86
N VAL A 115 -5.04 15.30 25.07
CA VAL A 115 -4.81 16.46 24.23
C VAL A 115 -5.75 17.57 24.66
N ALA A 116 -5.20 18.73 25.02
CA ALA A 116 -5.99 19.90 25.41
C ALA A 116 -5.81 21.02 24.39
N ASN A 117 -6.93 21.62 23.95
CA ASN A 117 -6.90 22.82 23.11
C ASN A 117 -6.75 24.07 24.00
N GLN A 118 -5.57 24.69 23.93
CA GLN A 118 -5.21 25.88 24.72
C GLN A 118 -5.36 27.18 23.91
N GLY A 119 -5.67 27.07 22.62
CA GLY A 119 -5.91 28.20 21.74
C GLY A 119 -7.32 28.79 21.86
N ASN A 120 -7.63 29.71 20.96
CA ASN A 120 -8.92 30.41 20.88
C ASN A 120 -9.77 29.98 19.67
N ARG A 121 -9.37 28.94 18.95
CA ARG A 121 -10.09 28.35 17.80
C ARG A 121 -10.29 26.86 18.01
N SER A 122 -11.36 26.31 17.45
CA SER A 122 -11.54 24.86 17.41
C SER A 122 -10.48 24.21 16.53
N SER A 123 -9.97 23.04 16.91
CA SER A 123 -8.90 22.34 16.19
C SER A 123 -8.95 20.83 16.39
N LYS A 124 -8.27 20.10 15.50
CA LYS A 124 -7.95 18.68 15.67
C LYS A 124 -6.44 18.53 15.77
N GLU A 125 -5.98 17.63 16.61
CA GLU A 125 -4.56 17.37 16.79
C GLU A 125 -4.22 15.91 16.49
N VAL A 126 -3.03 15.68 15.95
CA VAL A 126 -2.45 14.36 15.72
C VAL A 126 -1.37 14.13 16.76
N VAL A 127 -1.58 13.13 17.63
CA VAL A 127 -0.54 12.62 18.52
C VAL A 127 0.27 11.57 17.77
N GLN A 128 1.59 11.73 17.76
CA GLN A 128 2.53 10.80 17.14
C GLN A 128 3.38 10.15 18.23
N VAL A 129 3.51 8.83 18.18
CA VAL A 129 4.30 8.04 19.14
C VAL A 129 5.49 7.45 18.41
N TYR A 130 6.69 7.80 18.87
CA TYR A 130 7.95 7.33 18.34
C TYR A 130 8.68 6.45 19.36
N VAL A 131 9.42 5.46 18.88
CA VAL A 131 10.25 4.59 19.72
C VAL A 131 11.69 4.66 19.21
N ALA A 132 12.62 4.98 20.11
CA ALA A 132 14.05 4.74 19.90
C ALA A 132 14.38 3.35 20.48
N CYS A 133 14.80 2.43 19.62
CA CYS A 133 15.16 1.06 19.99
C CYS A 133 16.60 1.02 20.53
N PRO A 134 16.94 0.13 21.48
CA PRO A 134 18.27 0.10 22.09
C PRO A 134 19.39 -0.11 21.07
N SER A 135 20.56 0.49 21.35
CA SER A 135 21.79 0.28 20.59
C SER A 135 22.33 -1.13 20.83
N GLY A 136 22.03 -2.05 19.92
CA GLY A 136 22.47 -3.43 19.97
C GLY A 136 23.55 -3.77 18.94
N LYS A 137 23.59 -5.05 18.55
CA LYS A 137 24.45 -5.55 17.47
C LYS A 137 23.99 -5.04 16.11
N LEU A 138 22.69 -4.97 15.89
CA LEU A 138 22.12 -4.45 14.65
C LEU A 138 22.09 -2.93 14.70
N HIS A 139 22.57 -2.27 13.65
CA HIS A 139 22.39 -0.83 13.52
C HIS A 139 20.89 -0.50 13.42
N ARG A 140 20.51 0.68 13.94
CA ARG A 140 19.13 1.17 13.97
C ARG A 140 19.11 2.63 13.51
N GLU A 141 17.97 3.06 13.01
CA GLU A 141 17.60 4.47 12.98
C GLU A 141 17.41 5.03 14.40
N ALA A 142 17.54 6.35 14.55
CA ALA A 142 17.37 7.03 15.84
C ALA A 142 15.96 6.90 16.42
N GLN A 143 14.95 6.70 15.57
CA GLN A 143 13.55 6.51 15.98
C GLN A 143 12.68 5.92 14.87
N GLN A 144 11.64 5.17 15.25
CA GLN A 144 10.56 4.74 14.37
C GLN A 144 9.20 5.24 14.85
N LEU A 145 8.31 5.60 13.93
CA LEU A 145 6.90 5.78 14.26
C LEU A 145 6.33 4.43 14.70
N ALA A 146 5.76 4.38 15.90
CA ALA A 146 5.16 3.19 16.49
C ALA A 146 3.63 3.22 16.44
N ALA A 147 3.05 4.40 16.64
CA ALA A 147 1.61 4.60 16.59
C ALA A 147 1.27 6.08 16.35
N PHE A 148 0.02 6.34 16.01
CA PHE A 148 -0.54 7.69 15.98
C PHE A 148 -2.04 7.65 16.27
N GLY A 149 -2.59 8.78 16.69
CA GLY A 149 -4.02 8.99 16.90
C GLY A 149 -4.38 10.43 16.59
N LYS A 150 -5.62 10.67 16.17
CA LYS A 150 -6.13 12.02 15.88
C LYS A 150 -7.37 12.29 16.71
N THR A 151 -7.42 13.45 17.34
CA THR A 151 -8.56 13.87 18.14
C THR A 151 -9.80 14.10 17.26
N SER A 152 -10.96 14.06 17.89
CA SER A 152 -12.13 14.79 17.44
C SER A 152 -11.86 16.32 17.42
N GLU A 153 -12.83 17.09 16.96
CA GLU A 153 -12.69 18.55 16.99
C GLU A 153 -12.84 19.05 18.43
N LEU A 154 -11.78 19.67 18.94
CA LEU A 154 -11.70 20.25 20.27
C LEU A 154 -12.07 21.72 20.21
N ALA A 155 -13.10 22.14 20.94
CA ALA A 155 -13.38 23.54 21.18
C ALA A 155 -12.30 24.17 22.11
N PRO A 156 -12.13 25.50 22.10
CA PRO A 156 -11.22 26.19 23.03
C PRO A 156 -11.44 25.76 24.49
N GLY A 157 -10.37 25.40 25.19
CA GLY A 157 -10.40 24.98 26.60
C GLY A 157 -10.91 23.56 26.86
N THR A 158 -11.22 22.77 25.81
CA THR A 158 -11.62 21.37 25.96
C THR A 158 -10.46 20.41 25.73
N SER A 159 -10.57 19.19 26.26
CA SER A 159 -9.60 18.12 26.05
C SER A 159 -10.26 16.80 25.64
N GLU A 160 -9.47 15.93 25.02
CA GLU A 160 -9.84 14.55 24.69
C GLU A 160 -8.70 13.61 25.10
N ILE A 161 -9.06 12.44 25.61
CA ILE A 161 -8.11 11.38 25.93
C ILE A 161 -8.13 10.36 24.80
N LEU A 162 -6.99 10.16 24.14
CA LEU A 162 -6.78 9.14 23.14
C LEU A 162 -6.21 7.87 23.78
N ASP A 163 -6.81 6.73 23.49
CA ASP A 163 -6.24 5.40 23.77
C ASP A 163 -5.46 4.94 22.53
N ILE A 164 -4.13 5.05 22.60
CA ILE A 164 -3.22 4.67 21.52
C ILE A 164 -2.52 3.37 21.89
N ARG A 165 -2.60 2.39 20.98
CA ARG A 165 -2.05 1.05 21.18
C ARG A 165 -1.12 0.63 20.04
N PHE A 166 -0.08 -0.11 20.37
CA PHE A 166 0.80 -0.75 19.41
C PHE A 166 1.46 -2.00 19.99
N ASP A 167 1.95 -2.88 19.14
CA ASP A 167 2.77 -4.02 19.54
C ASP A 167 4.25 -3.67 19.36
N LEU A 168 5.06 -3.80 20.41
CA LEU A 168 6.51 -3.56 20.33
C LEU A 168 7.18 -4.51 19.33
N CYS A 169 6.61 -5.70 19.10
CA CYS A 169 7.10 -6.67 18.10
C CYS A 169 7.08 -6.12 16.67
N ASP A 170 6.22 -5.13 16.35
CA ASP A 170 6.21 -4.48 15.02
C ASP A 170 7.45 -3.60 14.76
N LEU A 171 8.27 -3.35 15.78
CA LEU A 171 9.53 -2.60 15.72
C LEU A 171 10.77 -3.51 15.75
N ALA A 172 10.58 -4.83 15.72
CA ALA A 172 11.67 -5.79 15.66
C ALA A 172 12.55 -5.56 14.41
N ALA A 173 13.86 -5.79 14.54
CA ALA A 173 14.77 -5.77 13.40
C ALA A 173 14.90 -7.15 12.82
N PHE A 174 15.08 -7.24 11.51
CA PHE A 174 15.40 -8.49 10.85
C PHE A 174 16.91 -8.74 10.91
N ASP A 175 17.32 -9.80 11.61
CA ASP A 175 18.69 -10.30 11.60
C ASP A 175 18.85 -11.32 10.47
N GLU A 176 19.58 -10.94 9.42
CA GLU A 176 19.82 -11.82 8.27
C GLU A 176 20.62 -13.07 8.64
N ASN A 177 21.51 -13.01 9.66
CA ASN A 177 22.30 -14.18 10.06
C ASN A 177 21.45 -15.25 10.76
N GLN A 178 20.44 -14.82 11.51
CA GLN A 178 19.49 -15.71 12.18
C GLN A 178 18.23 -15.97 11.36
N THR A 179 18.06 -15.25 10.25
CA THR A 179 16.86 -15.22 9.41
C THR A 179 15.59 -15.02 10.26
N ALA A 180 15.62 -14.03 11.15
CA ALA A 180 14.57 -13.82 12.15
C ALA A 180 14.34 -12.35 12.48
N PHE A 181 13.11 -11.97 12.79
CA PHE A 181 12.83 -10.71 13.48
C PHE A 181 13.13 -10.86 14.97
N ILE A 182 13.94 -9.94 15.50
CA ILE A 182 14.38 -9.93 16.89
C ILE A 182 14.17 -8.56 17.57
N LEU A 183 13.93 -8.62 18.87
CA LEU A 183 14.05 -7.49 19.78
C LEU A 183 15.32 -7.67 20.62
N GLU A 184 16.23 -6.70 20.54
CA GLU A 184 17.47 -6.72 21.33
C GLU A 184 17.20 -6.21 22.75
N PRO A 185 17.85 -6.78 23.77
CA PRO A 185 17.64 -6.35 25.15
C PRO A 185 18.07 -4.89 25.36
N GLY A 186 17.46 -4.24 26.34
CA GLY A 186 17.75 -2.87 26.71
C GLY A 186 16.51 -1.99 26.79
N ASP A 187 16.75 -0.68 26.82
CA ASP A 187 15.72 0.32 27.01
C ASP A 187 15.19 0.81 25.66
N TYR A 188 13.88 0.72 25.50
CA TYR A 188 13.12 1.28 24.40
C TYR A 188 12.49 2.59 24.88
N PHE A 189 12.92 3.73 24.34
CA PHE A 189 12.44 5.04 24.76
C PHE A 189 11.23 5.46 23.93
N LEU A 190 10.08 5.65 24.59
CA LEU A 190 8.85 6.10 23.96
C LEU A 190 8.76 7.61 24.05
N SER A 191 8.60 8.27 22.91
CA SER A 191 8.37 9.71 22.82
C SER A 191 7.01 10.00 22.22
N ILE A 192 6.32 11.01 22.75
CA ILE A 192 5.04 11.50 22.21
C ILE A 192 5.13 12.96 21.83
N GLY A 193 4.43 13.37 20.77
CA GLY A 193 4.42 14.77 20.34
C GLY A 193 3.68 15.04 19.05
N HIS A 194 3.97 16.21 18.47
CA HIS A 194 3.31 16.76 17.28
C HIS A 194 4.01 16.40 15.97
N SER A 195 5.29 16.02 16.01
CA SER A 195 6.08 15.64 14.83
C SER A 195 7.32 14.81 15.22
N SER A 196 8.09 14.31 14.25
CA SER A 196 9.33 13.58 14.53
C SER A 196 10.39 14.41 15.27
N ARG A 197 10.29 15.75 15.24
CA ARG A 197 11.20 16.69 15.91
C ARG A 197 10.59 17.51 17.04
N ASN A 198 9.26 17.54 17.17
CA ASN A 198 8.57 18.18 18.30
C ASN A 198 7.87 17.12 19.13
N LYS A 199 8.61 16.55 20.09
CA LYS A 199 8.19 15.45 20.95
C LYS A 199 9.04 15.40 22.21
N SER A 200 8.57 14.69 23.22
CA SER A 200 9.29 14.46 24.49
C SER A 200 9.20 13.00 24.90
N ILE A 201 10.23 12.51 25.61
CA ILE A 201 10.23 11.15 26.18
C ILE A 201 9.14 11.08 27.25
N ALA A 202 8.27 10.08 27.14
CA ALA A 202 7.11 9.90 28.01
C ALA A 202 7.16 8.61 28.83
N ALA A 203 7.79 7.55 28.30
CA ALA A 203 7.94 6.27 28.99
C ALA A 203 9.18 5.51 28.50
N VAL A 204 9.60 4.51 29.26
CA VAL A 204 10.67 3.57 28.90
C VAL A 204 10.15 2.15 29.07
N ILE A 205 10.37 1.29 28.08
CA ILE A 205 10.14 -0.15 28.18
C ILE A 205 11.50 -0.85 28.23
N THR A 206 11.80 -1.54 29.32
CA THR A 206 13.04 -2.33 29.44
C THR A 206 12.76 -3.79 29.11
N LEU A 207 13.43 -4.31 28.08
CA LEU A 207 13.45 -5.73 27.71
C LEU A 207 14.64 -6.44 28.37
N ASP A 208 14.37 -7.51 29.13
CA ASP A 208 15.37 -8.19 29.96
C ASP A 208 16.44 -8.98 29.17
N SER A 209 16.09 -9.53 28.01
CA SER A 209 16.91 -10.43 27.21
C SER A 209 16.44 -10.44 25.75
N LEU A 210 17.30 -10.89 24.83
CA LEU A 210 16.94 -10.97 23.41
C LEU A 210 15.68 -11.82 23.21
N ALA A 211 14.72 -11.31 22.46
CA ALA A 211 13.51 -12.03 22.11
C ALA A 211 13.45 -12.28 20.60
N VAL A 212 13.17 -13.52 20.21
CA VAL A 212 12.91 -13.89 18.81
C VAL A 212 11.41 -13.73 18.57
N VAL A 213 11.03 -12.77 17.73
CA VAL A 213 9.63 -12.47 17.40
C VAL A 213 9.12 -13.45 16.36
N SER A 214 9.88 -13.68 15.29
CA SER A 214 9.50 -14.64 14.25
C SER A 214 10.70 -15.17 13.48
N ARG A 215 10.63 -16.44 13.06
CA ARG A 215 11.66 -17.12 12.24
C ARG A 215 11.18 -17.31 10.81
N HIS A 216 12.09 -17.07 9.86
CA HIS A 216 11.80 -16.97 8.43
C HIS A 216 12.81 -17.78 7.59
N ASN A 217 12.56 -17.86 6.29
CA ASN A 217 13.53 -18.21 5.27
C ASN A 217 14.04 -16.96 4.56
N HIS A 218 15.25 -17.03 4.00
CA HIS A 218 15.75 -16.00 3.11
C HIS A 218 14.85 -15.83 1.88
N ILE A 219 14.65 -14.57 1.49
CA ILE A 219 13.85 -14.17 0.33
C ILE A 219 14.62 -13.20 -0.55
N LEU A 220 14.37 -13.28 -1.87
CA LEU A 220 14.87 -12.33 -2.87
C LEU A 220 16.37 -12.08 -2.68
N PRO A 221 17.24 -13.10 -2.74
CA PRO A 221 18.67 -12.90 -2.53
C PRO A 221 19.23 -11.89 -3.53
N LEU A 222 20.17 -11.06 -3.09
CA LEU A 222 20.79 -10.05 -3.92
C LEU A 222 21.52 -10.67 -5.12
N GLY A 223 21.18 -10.20 -6.32
CA GLY A 223 21.87 -10.59 -7.55
C GLY A 223 23.20 -9.86 -7.77
N ARG A 224 23.52 -8.86 -6.93
CA ARG A 224 24.73 -8.02 -7.02
C ARG A 224 25.11 -7.45 -5.65
N SER A 225 26.39 -7.12 -5.50
CA SER A 225 26.93 -6.53 -4.27
C SER A 225 26.95 -5.00 -4.33
N PHE A 226 26.49 -4.36 -3.26
CA PHE A 226 26.67 -2.94 -2.99
C PHE A 226 26.56 -2.69 -1.48
N ASP A 227 27.20 -1.65 -0.99
CA ASP A 227 27.17 -1.28 0.42
C ASP A 227 25.96 -0.38 0.73
N GLU A 228 25.30 -0.66 1.85
CA GLU A 228 24.32 0.24 2.44
C GLU A 228 25.01 1.33 3.27
N LEU A 229 24.31 2.46 3.43
CA LEU A 229 24.68 3.54 4.32
C LEU A 229 24.68 3.01 5.75
N MET A 230 25.83 3.13 6.39
CA MET A 230 26.00 2.78 7.79
C MET A 230 26.25 4.07 8.59
N PRO A 231 25.66 4.20 9.79
CA PRO A 231 25.98 5.31 10.66
C PRO A 231 27.43 5.18 11.14
N ASP A 232 28.19 6.28 11.08
CA ASP A 232 29.52 6.30 11.66
C ASP A 232 29.39 6.40 13.19
N LYS A 233 29.62 5.29 13.88
CA LYS A 233 29.53 5.19 15.34
C LYS A 233 30.52 6.12 16.07
N ASN A 234 31.52 6.66 15.38
CA ASN A 234 32.49 7.60 15.95
C ASN A 234 32.16 9.06 15.60
N SER A 235 31.16 9.32 14.75
CA SER A 235 30.76 10.67 14.38
C SER A 235 29.72 11.22 15.35
N ALA A 236 30.01 12.37 15.96
CA ALA A 236 29.06 13.13 16.79
C ALA A 236 27.79 13.59 16.03
N SER A 237 27.76 13.43 14.70
CA SER A 237 26.60 13.73 13.86
C SER A 237 25.60 12.57 13.76
N CYS A 238 25.92 11.36 14.23
CA CYS A 238 25.06 10.19 14.13
C CYS A 238 24.46 9.84 15.50
N ARG A 239 23.16 10.05 15.70
CA ARG A 239 22.47 9.57 16.91
C ARG A 239 22.21 8.08 16.82
N ASP A 240 22.60 7.36 17.85
CA ASP A 240 21.98 6.10 18.21
C ASP A 240 21.09 6.28 19.46
N ALA A 241 20.38 5.23 19.87
CA ALA A 241 19.50 5.34 21.05
C ALA A 241 20.25 5.61 22.35
N SER A 242 21.57 5.36 22.40
CA SER A 242 22.42 5.68 23.54
C SER A 242 22.77 7.17 23.65
N GLU A 243 22.45 7.98 22.63
CA GLU A 243 22.59 9.45 22.65
C GLU A 243 21.29 10.19 23.00
N TYR A 244 20.13 9.51 23.01
CA TYR A 244 18.89 10.04 23.59
C TYR A 244 18.93 10.34 25.11
N PRO A 245 19.83 9.80 25.97
CA PRO A 245 19.86 10.08 27.40
C PRO A 245 20.76 11.26 27.83
N GLN A 246 21.27 12.10 26.91
CA GLN A 246 21.84 13.41 27.34
C GLN A 246 20.74 14.36 27.86
N GLU A 247 19.49 14.15 27.47
CA GLU A 247 18.34 14.56 28.28
C GLU A 247 18.21 13.55 29.42
N LYS A 248 18.83 13.84 30.56
CA LYS A 248 18.68 13.02 31.77
C LYS A 248 17.19 12.70 31.96
N PRO A 249 16.80 11.42 32.15
CA PRO A 249 15.45 11.06 32.53
C PRO A 249 15.00 12.00 33.66
N GLN A 250 14.02 12.86 33.40
CA GLN A 250 13.43 13.64 34.48
C GLN A 250 12.88 12.64 35.50
N SER A 251 13.09 12.90 36.79
CA SER A 251 12.47 12.11 37.85
C SER A 251 10.96 12.02 37.59
N GLY A 252 10.42 10.81 37.38
CA GLY A 252 8.98 10.60 37.14
C GLY A 252 8.56 9.98 35.80
N LEU A 253 9.48 9.57 34.92
CA LEU A 253 9.12 8.79 33.72
C LEU A 253 8.47 7.45 34.09
N ILE A 254 7.44 7.06 33.34
CA ILE A 254 6.79 5.75 33.50
C ILE A 254 7.75 4.66 33.01
N GLN A 255 8.01 3.67 33.87
CA GLN A 255 8.89 2.53 33.60
C GLN A 255 8.05 1.27 33.42
N LEU A 256 8.15 0.67 32.24
CA LEU A 256 7.49 -0.57 31.86
C LEU A 256 8.53 -1.68 31.74
N LYS A 257 8.14 -2.91 32.09
CA LYS A 257 9.01 -4.08 32.01
C LYS A 257 8.44 -5.07 31.02
N LEU A 258 9.31 -5.60 30.16
CA LEU A 258 8.99 -6.67 29.23
C LEU A 258 9.98 -7.81 29.45
N LYS A 259 9.46 -9.03 29.60
CA LYS A 259 10.30 -10.22 29.62
C LYS A 259 10.26 -10.87 28.24
N SER A 260 11.40 -11.31 27.73
CA SER A 260 11.47 -12.01 26.44
C SER A 260 10.56 -13.23 26.39
N ARG A 261 10.39 -13.93 27.51
CA ARG A 261 9.49 -15.10 27.64
C ARG A 261 8.00 -14.78 27.44
N ASP A 262 7.62 -13.50 27.55
CA ASP A 262 6.25 -13.04 27.35
C ASP A 262 5.98 -12.71 25.86
N ILE A 263 7.01 -12.84 25.00
CA ILE A 263 6.90 -12.74 23.54
C ILE A 263 6.80 -14.14 22.97
N GLN A 264 5.70 -14.43 22.28
CA GLN A 264 5.54 -15.67 21.54
C GLN A 264 6.31 -15.59 20.22
N THR A 265 7.23 -16.53 20.00
CA THR A 265 7.88 -16.68 18.69
C THR A 265 6.94 -17.31 17.68
N ILE A 266 6.85 -16.72 16.48
CA ILE A 266 6.13 -17.28 15.34
C ILE A 266 7.13 -18.00 14.42
N ASP A 267 6.90 -19.28 14.13
CA ASP A 267 7.70 -20.07 13.19
C ASP A 267 6.96 -20.22 11.86
N HIS A 268 7.40 -19.49 10.84
CA HIS A 268 6.79 -19.58 9.52
C HIS A 268 7.20 -20.86 8.78
N ARG A 269 6.25 -21.46 8.07
CA ARG A 269 6.46 -22.70 7.30
C ARG A 269 6.27 -22.45 5.82
N TYR A 270 7.28 -22.78 5.04
CA TYR A 270 7.33 -22.52 3.60
C TYR A 270 6.90 -23.75 2.82
N GLU A 271 5.64 -24.12 3.01
CA GLU A 271 5.01 -25.22 2.30
C GLU A 271 4.27 -24.69 1.09
N ARG A 272 4.25 -25.49 0.01
CA ARG A 272 3.40 -25.19 -1.13
C ARG A 272 1.96 -25.45 -0.72
N ALA A 273 1.26 -24.39 -0.31
CA ALA A 273 -0.09 -24.49 0.21
C ALA A 273 -1.02 -25.21 -0.79
N ALA A 274 -1.67 -26.27 -0.33
CA ALA A 274 -2.87 -26.76 -0.98
C ALA A 274 -3.94 -25.67 -0.83
N PHE A 275 -4.66 -25.38 -1.91
CA PHE A 275 -5.76 -24.43 -1.84
C PHE A 275 -7.07 -25.18 -1.69
N ASP A 276 -7.79 -24.84 -0.62
CA ASP A 276 -9.14 -25.33 -0.37
C ASP A 276 -10.18 -24.35 -0.93
N GLN A 277 -11.25 -24.90 -1.49
CA GLN A 277 -12.38 -24.13 -2.03
C GLN A 277 -13.68 -24.59 -1.39
N ASP A 278 -14.64 -23.67 -1.32
CA ASP A 278 -16.01 -24.03 -0.96
C ASP A 278 -16.63 -24.99 -2.01
N ALA A 279 -17.74 -25.61 -1.66
CA ALA A 279 -18.42 -26.59 -2.52
C ALA A 279 -18.78 -26.01 -3.90
N ARG A 280 -19.08 -24.70 -3.98
CA ARG A 280 -19.42 -24.01 -5.24
C ARG A 280 -18.19 -23.87 -6.13
N GLY A 281 -17.06 -23.44 -5.58
CA GLY A 281 -15.78 -23.37 -6.27
C GLY A 281 -15.36 -24.74 -6.82
N ASN A 282 -15.39 -25.77 -5.97
CA ASN A 282 -15.07 -27.14 -6.37
C ASN A 282 -15.98 -27.65 -7.50
N ALA A 283 -17.29 -27.35 -7.44
CA ALA A 283 -18.24 -27.70 -8.48
C ALA A 283 -17.93 -27.02 -9.82
N ILE A 284 -17.51 -25.74 -9.82
CA ILE A 284 -17.04 -25.05 -11.03
C ILE A 284 -15.75 -25.68 -11.55
N MET A 285 -14.74 -25.83 -10.68
CA MET A 285 -13.43 -26.37 -11.01
C MET A 285 -13.50 -27.76 -11.67
N SER A 286 -14.40 -28.63 -11.19
CA SER A 286 -14.61 -29.97 -11.76
C SER A 286 -15.08 -29.97 -13.23
N LYS A 287 -15.67 -28.87 -13.71
CA LYS A 287 -16.18 -28.70 -15.07
C LYS A 287 -15.19 -28.02 -16.01
N LEU A 288 -14.03 -27.56 -15.50
CA LEU A 288 -13.06 -26.79 -16.27
C LEU A 288 -12.02 -27.69 -16.94
N THR A 289 -11.82 -27.48 -18.24
CA THR A 289 -10.65 -27.99 -18.95
C THR A 289 -9.43 -27.13 -18.66
N ILE A 290 -8.23 -27.58 -19.02
CA ILE A 290 -7.00 -26.76 -18.94
C ILE A 290 -7.18 -25.44 -19.72
N ASN A 291 -7.84 -25.47 -20.88
CA ASN A 291 -8.09 -24.26 -21.66
C ASN A 291 -9.02 -23.28 -20.94
N ASP A 292 -10.02 -23.78 -20.22
CA ASP A 292 -10.91 -22.94 -19.42
C ASP A 292 -10.14 -22.32 -18.25
N MET A 293 -9.31 -23.09 -17.54
CA MET A 293 -8.47 -22.57 -16.45
C MET A 293 -7.52 -21.48 -16.93
N VAL A 294 -6.90 -21.66 -18.12
CA VAL A 294 -6.09 -20.61 -18.75
C VAL A 294 -6.92 -19.38 -19.13
N ASP A 295 -8.19 -19.54 -19.50
CA ASP A 295 -9.08 -18.40 -19.73
C ASP A 295 -9.47 -17.70 -18.42
N VAL A 296 -9.46 -18.37 -17.26
CA VAL A 296 -9.72 -17.76 -15.93
C VAL A 296 -8.55 -16.91 -15.46
N VAL A 297 -7.32 -17.44 -15.53
CA VAL A 297 -6.10 -16.77 -15.00
C VAL A 297 -5.52 -15.71 -15.94
N VAL A 298 -6.20 -15.40 -17.04
CA VAL A 298 -5.78 -14.36 -17.99
C VAL A 298 -6.98 -13.47 -18.30
N GLY A 299 -6.84 -12.17 -18.05
CA GLY A 299 -7.87 -11.18 -18.31
C GLY A 299 -8.37 -11.16 -19.77
N SER A 300 -9.52 -10.53 -20.01
CA SER A 300 -10.19 -10.52 -21.32
C SER A 300 -9.73 -9.39 -22.27
N SER A 301 -8.62 -8.71 -21.95
CA SER A 301 -8.09 -7.49 -22.59
C SER A 301 -8.93 -6.22 -22.34
N MET A 302 -8.32 -5.05 -22.56
CA MET A 302 -8.94 -3.73 -22.30
C MET A 302 -10.02 -3.30 -23.32
N PHE A 303 -9.88 -3.66 -24.60
CA PHE A 303 -10.62 -2.97 -25.68
C PHE A 303 -11.48 -3.88 -26.56
N LEU A 304 -11.22 -5.19 -26.56
CA LEU A 304 -11.85 -6.14 -27.47
C LEU A 304 -12.61 -7.26 -26.74
N ALA A 305 -12.79 -7.11 -25.43
CA ALA A 305 -13.47 -8.10 -24.60
C ALA A 305 -14.96 -8.19 -24.97
N LYS A 306 -15.47 -9.40 -25.19
CA LYS A 306 -16.91 -9.64 -25.30
C LYS A 306 -17.48 -9.87 -23.90
N ASN A 307 -17.69 -8.81 -23.13
CA ASN A 307 -18.19 -8.93 -21.76
C ASN A 307 -19.69 -9.21 -21.72
N ARG A 308 -20.15 -9.87 -20.65
CA ARG A 308 -21.58 -10.00 -20.32
C ARG A 308 -21.97 -8.94 -19.30
N ILE A 309 -21.23 -8.84 -18.21
CA ILE A 309 -21.27 -7.70 -17.29
C ILE A 309 -20.27 -6.69 -17.83
N ASP A 310 -20.72 -5.54 -18.30
CA ASP A 310 -19.87 -4.57 -18.98
C ASP A 310 -19.90 -3.23 -18.26
N VAL A 311 -18.73 -2.76 -17.84
CA VAL A 311 -18.55 -1.47 -17.17
C VAL A 311 -17.73 -0.56 -18.08
N PRO A 312 -18.35 0.43 -18.75
CA PRO A 312 -17.66 1.26 -19.74
C PRO A 312 -16.49 2.04 -19.15
N GLY A 313 -15.30 1.86 -19.74
CA GLY A 313 -14.08 2.51 -19.27
C GLY A 313 -13.39 1.80 -18.10
N SER A 314 -13.88 0.64 -17.66
CA SER A 314 -13.12 -0.24 -16.77
C SER A 314 -11.72 -0.52 -17.32
N ALA A 315 -10.75 -0.65 -16.42
CA ALA A 315 -9.37 -0.94 -16.76
C ALA A 315 -9.19 -2.38 -17.27
N GLY A 316 -10.05 -3.31 -16.87
CA GLY A 316 -9.97 -4.69 -17.32
C GLY A 316 -11.17 -5.51 -16.87
N ASN A 317 -11.25 -6.74 -17.37
CA ASN A 317 -12.30 -7.69 -16.99
C ASN A 317 -11.72 -9.12 -16.95
N THR A 318 -12.34 -9.99 -16.16
CA THR A 318 -12.13 -11.44 -16.30
C THR A 318 -12.91 -12.00 -17.49
N THR A 319 -12.66 -13.26 -17.84
CA THR A 319 -13.32 -13.90 -19.00
C THR A 319 -14.84 -14.07 -18.81
N SER A 320 -15.61 -13.79 -19.85
CA SER A 320 -17.06 -14.08 -19.91
C SER A 320 -17.38 -15.41 -20.59
N LYS A 321 -16.37 -16.11 -21.16
CA LYS A 321 -16.57 -17.34 -21.94
C LYS A 321 -17.17 -18.48 -21.12
N LEU A 322 -16.97 -18.43 -19.80
CA LEU A 322 -17.33 -19.49 -18.87
C LEU A 322 -18.70 -19.28 -18.21
N TYR A 323 -19.47 -18.29 -18.68
CA TYR A 323 -20.82 -18.00 -18.17
C TYR A 323 -21.74 -19.22 -18.19
N LYS A 324 -21.73 -20.01 -19.28
CA LYS A 324 -22.52 -21.25 -19.38
C LYS A 324 -22.07 -22.35 -18.43
N LYS A 325 -20.87 -22.23 -17.86
CA LYS A 325 -20.34 -23.14 -16.84
C LYS A 325 -20.59 -22.64 -15.42
N GLY A 326 -21.30 -21.52 -15.26
CA GLY A 326 -21.65 -20.93 -13.96
C GLY A 326 -20.65 -19.90 -13.43
N LEU A 327 -19.70 -19.42 -14.27
CA LEU A 327 -18.73 -18.40 -13.87
C LEU A 327 -18.96 -17.10 -14.65
N ILE A 328 -19.34 -16.04 -13.94
CA ILE A 328 -19.52 -14.70 -14.51
C ILE A 328 -18.18 -13.98 -14.74
N ASN A 329 -18.20 -12.89 -15.52
CA ASN A 329 -17.07 -11.98 -15.59
C ASN A 329 -17.23 -10.83 -14.60
N VAL A 330 -16.12 -10.28 -14.11
CA VAL A 330 -16.08 -9.13 -13.18
C VAL A 330 -15.15 -8.04 -13.71
N ALA A 331 -15.39 -6.80 -13.28
CA ALA A 331 -14.69 -5.60 -13.77
C ALA A 331 -13.65 -5.07 -12.77
N PHE A 332 -12.56 -4.53 -13.33
CA PHE A 332 -11.45 -3.89 -12.61
C PHE A 332 -11.41 -2.41 -12.98
N CYS A 333 -11.25 -1.52 -12.00
CA CYS A 333 -11.30 -0.08 -12.24
C CYS A 333 -10.15 0.64 -11.52
N ASP A 334 -9.42 1.48 -12.26
CA ASP A 334 -8.57 2.53 -11.65
C ASP A 334 -9.46 3.58 -10.97
N GLY A 335 -8.95 4.50 -10.15
CA GLY A 335 -7.63 4.52 -9.53
C GLY A 335 -7.69 5.11 -8.12
N PRO A 336 -6.54 5.32 -7.45
CA PRO A 336 -6.52 5.72 -6.04
C PRO A 336 -7.26 7.00 -5.66
N ALA A 337 -7.55 7.88 -6.62
CA ALA A 337 -8.31 9.12 -6.42
C ALA A 337 -9.81 9.01 -6.81
N GLY A 338 -10.36 7.79 -6.88
CA GLY A 338 -11.75 7.52 -7.26
C GLY A 338 -11.88 6.69 -8.55
N LEU A 339 -13.10 6.27 -8.89
CA LEU A 339 -13.33 5.40 -10.04
C LEU A 339 -13.07 6.14 -11.36
N ARG A 340 -12.23 5.54 -12.21
CA ARG A 340 -11.86 6.02 -13.53
C ARG A 340 -12.66 5.24 -14.57
N LEU A 341 -13.87 5.72 -14.82
CA LEU A 341 -14.79 5.18 -15.82
C LEU A 341 -14.96 6.14 -17.01
N ALA A 342 -15.55 5.64 -18.10
CA ALA A 342 -15.87 6.49 -19.24
C ALA A 342 -17.06 7.38 -18.89
N ARG A 343 -16.88 8.70 -18.75
CA ARG A 343 -17.95 9.62 -18.29
C ARG A 343 -19.26 9.52 -19.06
N GLU A 344 -19.17 9.21 -20.36
CA GLU A 344 -20.32 9.06 -21.23
C GLU A 344 -20.20 7.83 -22.12
N ALA A 345 -21.30 7.08 -22.21
CA ALA A 345 -21.43 5.92 -23.08
C ALA A 345 -22.76 5.94 -23.84
N GLY A 346 -22.79 5.26 -24.99
CA GLY A 346 -23.99 4.98 -25.74
C GLY A 346 -24.47 3.55 -25.50
N VAL A 347 -25.75 3.41 -25.18
CA VAL A 347 -26.45 2.12 -25.15
C VAL A 347 -26.87 1.76 -26.57
N LEU A 348 -26.34 0.65 -27.06
CA LEU A 348 -26.67 0.06 -28.35
C LEU A 348 -28.06 -0.58 -28.30
N LYS A 349 -28.67 -0.83 -29.47
CA LYS A 349 -29.96 -1.57 -29.55
C LYS A 349 -29.92 -2.95 -28.88
N THR A 350 -28.72 -3.54 -28.76
CA THR A 350 -28.48 -4.83 -28.10
C THR A 350 -28.40 -4.72 -26.56
N GLY A 351 -28.67 -3.56 -25.97
CA GLY A 351 -28.50 -3.28 -24.53
C GLY A 351 -27.05 -3.04 -24.08
N LYS A 352 -26.06 -3.49 -24.87
CA LYS A 352 -24.64 -3.24 -24.61
C LYS A 352 -24.28 -1.76 -24.59
N THR A 353 -23.38 -1.40 -23.71
CA THR A 353 -22.80 -0.06 -23.61
C THR A 353 -21.51 0.05 -24.40
N LYS A 354 -21.22 1.26 -24.88
CA LYS A 354 -19.95 1.56 -25.54
C LYS A 354 -19.59 3.02 -25.32
N PRO A 355 -18.37 3.34 -24.89
CA PRO A 355 -18.01 4.71 -24.56
C PRO A 355 -18.06 5.62 -25.79
N TYR A 356 -18.39 6.90 -25.61
CA TYR A 356 -18.29 7.89 -26.69
C TYR A 356 -16.86 8.36 -26.92
N THR A 357 -16.05 8.38 -25.86
CA THR A 357 -14.66 8.79 -25.85
C THR A 357 -13.84 7.77 -25.06
N MET A 358 -12.58 7.58 -25.45
CA MET A 358 -11.64 6.70 -24.75
C MET A 358 -10.54 7.52 -24.06
N PRO A 359 -9.95 7.03 -22.96
CA PRO A 359 -8.84 7.71 -22.28
C PRO A 359 -7.61 7.93 -23.18
N LEU A 360 -6.85 8.99 -22.90
CA LEU A 360 -6.31 9.87 -23.93
C LEU A 360 -4.96 9.53 -24.61
N SER A 361 -4.08 8.66 -24.12
CA SER A 361 -2.72 8.55 -24.74
C SER A 361 -2.60 7.53 -25.88
N PHE A 362 -3.16 6.32 -25.73
CA PHE A 362 -3.11 5.28 -26.79
C PHE A 362 -4.17 5.50 -27.88
N PHE A 363 -5.26 6.20 -27.56
CA PHE A 363 -6.37 6.37 -28.51
C PHE A 363 -6.05 7.39 -29.61
N GLU A 364 -5.27 8.43 -29.32
CA GLU A 364 -4.95 9.47 -30.31
C GLU A 364 -4.20 8.91 -31.52
N THR A 365 -3.35 7.91 -31.31
CA THR A 365 -2.54 7.26 -32.35
C THR A 365 -3.28 6.21 -33.17
N LEU A 366 -4.51 5.83 -32.80
CA LEU A 366 -5.28 4.83 -33.55
C LEU A 366 -5.87 5.39 -34.87
N PRO A 367 -5.86 4.61 -35.96
CA PRO A 367 -6.56 4.94 -37.20
C PRO A 367 -8.06 5.23 -36.98
N ALA A 368 -8.63 6.16 -37.75
CA ALA A 368 -10.02 6.61 -37.60
C ALA A 368 -11.05 5.47 -37.69
N PHE A 369 -10.79 4.45 -38.51
CA PHE A 369 -11.69 3.29 -38.61
C PHE A 369 -11.71 2.44 -37.33
N ILE A 370 -10.57 2.30 -36.65
CA ILE A 370 -10.47 1.60 -35.35
C ILE A 370 -11.16 2.41 -34.27
N LYS A 371 -10.96 3.74 -34.25
CA LYS A 371 -11.67 4.64 -33.33
C LYS A 371 -13.19 4.48 -33.44
N ARG A 372 -13.73 4.46 -34.66
CA ARG A 372 -15.17 4.22 -34.92
C ARG A 372 -15.63 2.83 -34.48
N LEU A 373 -14.77 1.82 -34.60
CA LEU A 373 -15.07 0.46 -34.12
C LEU A 373 -15.08 0.37 -32.59
N LEU A 374 -14.37 1.26 -31.89
CA LEU A 374 -14.25 1.26 -30.42
C LEU A 374 -15.16 2.26 -29.70
N THR A 375 -15.77 3.24 -30.39
CA THR A 375 -16.71 4.19 -29.77
C THR A 375 -18.18 4.07 -30.24
N ALA A 376 -19.12 4.50 -29.40
CA ALA A 376 -20.53 4.63 -29.76
C ALA A 376 -20.78 5.82 -30.70
N ASN A 377 -21.87 5.76 -31.47
CA ASN A 377 -22.29 6.86 -32.32
C ASN A 377 -23.44 7.62 -31.65
N ARG A 378 -23.18 8.86 -31.19
CA ARG A 378 -24.15 9.71 -30.49
C ARG A 378 -25.50 9.88 -31.22
N LYS A 379 -25.52 9.83 -32.56
CA LYS A 379 -26.75 9.96 -33.35
C LYS A 379 -27.56 8.66 -33.43
N LYS A 380 -26.99 7.52 -33.04
CA LYS A 380 -27.58 6.18 -33.22
C LYS A 380 -27.77 5.42 -31.90
N THR A 381 -27.33 5.97 -30.77
CA THR A 381 -27.32 5.29 -29.47
C THR A 381 -27.93 6.17 -28.40
N ARG A 382 -28.62 5.57 -27.43
CA ARG A 382 -29.14 6.30 -26.27
C ARG A 382 -27.98 6.65 -25.33
N PRO A 383 -27.75 7.92 -24.96
CA PRO A 383 -26.67 8.28 -24.05
C PRO A 383 -26.96 7.82 -22.61
N VAL A 384 -25.89 7.50 -21.89
CA VAL A 384 -25.84 7.27 -20.44
C VAL A 384 -24.63 8.00 -19.89
N TYR A 385 -24.80 8.60 -18.72
CA TYR A 385 -23.79 9.37 -18.00
C TYR A 385 -23.42 8.64 -16.73
N GLN A 386 -22.11 8.55 -16.45
CA GLN A 386 -21.58 7.85 -15.28
C GLN A 386 -20.39 8.64 -14.72
N PHE A 387 -20.70 9.73 -14.02
CA PHE A 387 -19.71 10.53 -13.33
C PHE A 387 -19.39 9.90 -11.98
N ALA A 388 -18.11 9.74 -11.67
CA ALA A 388 -17.63 9.27 -10.38
C ALA A 388 -17.02 10.42 -9.58
N THR A 389 -16.95 10.25 -8.27
CA THR A 389 -16.33 11.22 -7.37
C THR A 389 -14.81 11.23 -7.55
N ALA A 390 -14.24 12.41 -7.76
CA ALA A 390 -12.79 12.60 -7.71
C ALA A 390 -12.37 12.98 -6.29
N PHE A 391 -11.79 12.02 -5.57
CA PHE A 391 -11.27 12.18 -4.21
C PHE A 391 -9.88 12.85 -4.19
N PRO A 392 -9.40 13.33 -3.02
CA PRO A 392 -8.01 13.71 -2.86
C PRO A 392 -7.05 12.58 -3.23
N VAL A 393 -5.85 12.95 -3.69
CA VAL A 393 -4.79 11.97 -4.02
C VAL A 393 -4.25 11.31 -2.75
N GLY A 394 -3.57 10.15 -2.92
CA GLY A 394 -3.07 9.33 -1.82
C GLY A 394 -2.24 10.10 -0.78
N THR A 395 -1.33 10.99 -1.23
CA THR A 395 -0.53 11.81 -0.31
C THR A 395 -1.40 12.73 0.53
N ALA A 396 -2.40 13.39 -0.07
CA ALA A 396 -3.30 14.29 0.66
C ALA A 396 -4.18 13.53 1.67
N LEU A 397 -4.66 12.34 1.29
CA LEU A 397 -5.40 11.45 2.19
C LEU A 397 -4.53 11.03 3.39
N ALA A 398 -3.28 10.62 3.15
CA ALA A 398 -2.36 10.25 4.21
C ALA A 398 -1.99 11.43 5.12
N GLN A 399 -1.90 12.66 4.57
CA GLN A 399 -1.68 13.89 5.34
C GLN A 399 -2.81 14.22 6.33
N SER A 400 -3.96 13.53 6.24
CA SER A 400 -5.00 13.63 7.26
C SER A 400 -4.64 12.96 8.59
N TRP A 401 -3.77 11.94 8.57
CA TRP A 401 -3.43 11.08 9.72
C TRP A 401 -4.68 10.56 10.47
N ASN A 402 -5.76 10.31 9.73
CA ASN A 402 -7.07 9.97 10.30
C ASN A 402 -7.61 8.70 9.65
N THR A 403 -7.31 7.54 10.25
CA THR A 403 -7.77 6.24 9.74
C THR A 403 -9.28 6.11 9.70
N ALA A 404 -10.02 6.72 10.64
CA ALA A 404 -11.48 6.71 10.62
C ALA A 404 -12.04 7.46 9.39
N LEU A 405 -11.47 8.62 9.05
CA LEU A 405 -11.83 9.35 7.83
C LEU A 405 -11.50 8.54 6.57
N LEU A 406 -10.34 7.89 6.54
CA LEU A 406 -9.91 7.08 5.40
C LEU A 406 -10.80 5.85 5.18
N GLU A 407 -11.31 5.26 6.25
CA GLU A 407 -12.32 4.20 6.17
C GLU A 407 -13.62 4.71 5.56
N GLN A 408 -14.07 5.91 5.92
CA GLN A 408 -15.24 6.55 5.29
C GLN A 408 -15.02 6.84 3.80
N VAL A 409 -13.82 7.26 3.40
CA VAL A 409 -13.45 7.42 1.98
C VAL A 409 -13.55 6.08 1.25
N GLY A 410 -13.00 5.01 1.83
CA GLY A 410 -13.12 3.65 1.28
C GLY A 410 -14.58 3.21 1.12
N GLN A 411 -15.43 3.46 2.12
CA GLN A 411 -16.86 3.16 2.06
C GLN A 411 -17.58 3.93 0.96
N ALA A 412 -17.24 5.22 0.78
CA ALA A 412 -17.81 6.04 -0.28
C ALA A 412 -17.46 5.48 -1.67
N VAL A 413 -16.20 5.11 -1.89
CA VAL A 413 -15.78 4.46 -3.14
C VAL A 413 -16.46 3.10 -3.32
N GLY A 414 -16.56 2.29 -2.26
CA GLY A 414 -17.25 1.00 -2.31
C GLY A 414 -18.71 1.13 -2.72
N ARG A 415 -19.42 2.17 -2.26
CA ARG A 415 -20.79 2.46 -2.74
C ARG A 415 -20.82 2.74 -4.23
N GLU A 416 -19.93 3.60 -4.74
CA GLU A 416 -19.86 3.85 -6.19
C GLU A 416 -19.48 2.58 -6.98
N MET A 417 -18.60 1.73 -6.44
CA MET A 417 -18.22 0.47 -7.07
C MET A 417 -19.43 -0.43 -7.26
N LYS A 418 -20.25 -0.58 -6.22
CA LYS A 418 -21.50 -1.35 -6.27
C LYS A 418 -22.43 -0.83 -7.36
N GLU A 419 -22.72 0.47 -7.36
CA GLU A 419 -23.65 1.09 -8.32
C GLU A 419 -23.18 0.94 -9.78
N TYR A 420 -21.86 0.98 -10.01
CA TYR A 420 -21.29 0.82 -11.35
C TYR A 420 -20.97 -0.62 -11.75
N GLY A 421 -21.20 -1.61 -10.88
CA GLY A 421 -20.86 -3.01 -11.13
C GLY A 421 -19.34 -3.28 -11.19
N VAL A 422 -18.53 -2.45 -10.53
CA VAL A 422 -17.08 -2.65 -10.37
C VAL A 422 -16.83 -3.60 -9.21
N THR A 423 -16.02 -4.63 -9.43
CA THR A 423 -15.69 -5.61 -8.39
C THR A 423 -14.32 -5.35 -7.76
N PHE A 424 -13.32 -5.01 -8.57
CA PHE A 424 -11.97 -4.72 -8.09
C PHE A 424 -11.63 -3.25 -8.30
N TRP A 425 -11.31 -2.55 -7.22
CA TRP A 425 -10.74 -1.21 -7.29
C TRP A 425 -9.22 -1.29 -7.17
N LEU A 426 -8.52 -0.71 -8.14
CA LEU A 426 -7.07 -0.78 -8.28
C LEU A 426 -6.40 0.28 -7.39
N ALA A 427 -6.64 0.19 -6.09
CA ALA A 427 -6.19 1.08 -5.04
C ALA A 427 -6.31 0.39 -3.67
N PRO A 428 -5.64 0.91 -2.62
CA PRO A 428 -4.71 2.05 -2.63
C PRO A 428 -3.33 1.70 -3.22
N ALA A 429 -2.61 2.73 -3.67
CA ALA A 429 -1.19 2.61 -4.01
C ALA A 429 -0.33 3.02 -2.80
N LEU A 430 0.62 2.18 -2.39
CA LEU A 430 1.33 2.35 -1.10
C LEU A 430 2.85 2.11 -1.16
N ASN A 431 3.46 2.20 -2.35
CA ASN A 431 4.92 2.21 -2.45
C ASN A 431 5.51 3.34 -1.60
N ILE A 432 6.62 3.07 -0.92
CA ILE A 432 7.32 4.06 -0.09
C ILE A 432 7.74 5.27 -0.92
N GLN A 433 7.57 6.48 -0.39
CA GLN A 433 8.10 7.70 -1.01
C GLN A 433 9.62 7.78 -0.78
N ARG A 434 10.38 6.89 -1.43
CA ARG A 434 11.84 6.74 -1.29
C ARG A 434 12.60 8.02 -1.64
N ASN A 435 12.18 8.66 -2.74
CA ASN A 435 12.78 9.89 -3.24
C ASN A 435 11.67 10.83 -3.75
N PRO A 436 11.74 12.15 -3.47
CA PRO A 436 10.70 13.10 -3.87
C PRO A 436 10.52 13.22 -5.39
N LEU A 437 11.50 12.83 -6.21
CA LEU A 437 11.44 12.88 -7.67
C LEU A 437 10.65 11.72 -8.30
N CYS A 438 10.16 10.74 -7.53
CA CYS A 438 9.27 9.72 -8.08
C CYS A 438 7.96 10.34 -8.58
N GLY A 439 7.71 10.21 -9.89
CA GLY A 439 6.55 10.84 -10.55
C GLY A 439 5.17 10.34 -10.09
N ARG A 440 5.11 9.26 -9.30
CA ARG A 440 3.86 8.72 -8.74
C ARG A 440 3.71 8.92 -7.23
N ASN A 441 4.60 9.69 -6.59
CA ASN A 441 4.47 9.98 -5.16
C ASN A 441 3.09 10.54 -4.79
N PHE A 442 2.45 11.32 -5.67
CA PHE A 442 1.13 11.91 -5.42
C PHE A 442 0.05 10.86 -5.05
N GLU A 443 0.09 9.67 -5.65
CA GLU A 443 -0.87 8.59 -5.37
C GLU A 443 -0.38 7.61 -4.28
N TYR A 444 0.89 7.73 -3.86
CA TYR A 444 1.44 7.01 -2.72
C TYR A 444 1.21 7.79 -1.41
N LEU A 445 1.49 7.14 -0.27
CA LEU A 445 0.99 7.58 1.03
C LEU A 445 2.06 8.30 1.86
N SER A 446 3.24 7.69 2.04
CA SER A 446 4.26 8.20 2.95
C SER A 446 5.66 7.63 2.67
N GLU A 447 6.71 8.29 3.16
CA GLU A 447 8.03 7.70 3.32
C GLU A 447 8.11 6.66 4.46
N ASP A 448 7.14 6.66 5.38
CA ASP A 448 7.08 5.74 6.51
C ASP A 448 6.18 4.52 6.24
N PRO A 449 6.67 3.28 6.48
CA PRO A 449 5.89 2.08 6.24
C PRO A 449 4.70 1.89 7.18
N LEU A 450 4.74 2.37 8.42
CA LEU A 450 3.61 2.26 9.35
C LEU A 450 2.47 3.18 8.88
N LEU A 451 2.77 4.46 8.62
CA LEU A 451 1.76 5.40 8.14
C LEU A 451 1.18 4.96 6.79
N SER A 452 2.02 4.51 5.86
CA SER A 452 1.59 3.95 4.57
C SER A 452 0.67 2.74 4.78
N GLY A 453 1.09 1.79 5.62
CA GLY A 453 0.33 0.57 5.92
C GLY A 453 -1.01 0.85 6.60
N LYS A 454 -1.05 1.65 7.67
CA LYS A 454 -2.28 1.98 8.42
C LYS A 454 -3.27 2.78 7.57
N THR A 455 -2.78 3.68 6.74
CA THR A 455 -3.59 4.45 5.77
C THR A 455 -4.21 3.50 4.74
N ALA A 456 -3.41 2.61 4.15
CA ALA A 456 -3.90 1.63 3.20
C ALA A 456 -4.92 0.66 3.82
N ALA A 457 -4.62 0.14 5.02
CA ALA A 457 -5.50 -0.77 5.75
C ALA A 457 -6.87 -0.15 6.04
N ALA A 458 -6.91 1.13 6.43
CA ALA A 458 -8.17 1.84 6.65
C ALA A 458 -9.02 1.97 5.37
N ILE A 459 -8.40 2.35 4.25
CA ILE A 459 -9.09 2.43 2.95
C ILE A 459 -9.62 1.05 2.53
N VAL A 460 -8.81 0.01 2.68
CA VAL A 460 -9.19 -1.37 2.35
C VAL A 460 -10.40 -1.82 3.17
N ARG A 461 -10.38 -1.63 4.50
CA ARG A 461 -11.53 -1.95 5.36
C ARG A 461 -12.78 -1.21 4.93
N GLY A 462 -12.65 0.07 4.57
CA GLY A 462 -13.78 0.88 4.12
C GLY A 462 -14.42 0.34 2.83
N VAL A 463 -13.61 -0.03 1.84
CA VAL A 463 -14.11 -0.62 0.59
C VAL A 463 -14.77 -1.96 0.85
N GLN A 464 -14.12 -2.80 1.66
CA GLN A 464 -14.53 -4.19 1.90
C GLN A 464 -15.55 -4.34 3.04
N SER A 465 -15.97 -3.24 3.69
CA SER A 465 -17.14 -3.26 4.58
C SER A 465 -18.43 -3.49 3.79
N LEU A 466 -18.39 -3.33 2.46
CA LEU A 466 -19.40 -3.75 1.53
C LEU A 466 -18.98 -5.09 0.91
N ASP A 467 -19.71 -6.12 1.28
CA ASP A 467 -19.48 -7.50 0.86
C ASP A 467 -19.31 -7.67 -0.65
N GLY A 468 -18.27 -8.40 -1.04
CA GLY A 468 -18.05 -8.80 -2.44
C GLY A 468 -17.45 -7.71 -3.33
N LEU A 469 -16.94 -6.64 -2.74
CA LEU A 469 -16.10 -5.62 -3.39
C LEU A 469 -14.67 -5.75 -2.85
N TYR A 470 -13.67 -5.54 -3.70
CA TYR A 470 -12.28 -5.83 -3.37
C TYR A 470 -11.36 -4.64 -3.68
N ALA A 471 -10.62 -4.19 -2.67
CA ALA A 471 -9.51 -3.28 -2.85
C ALA A 471 -8.26 -4.06 -3.31
N THR A 472 -7.45 -3.46 -4.17
CA THR A 472 -6.21 -4.05 -4.71
C THR A 472 -5.01 -3.18 -4.35
N ILE A 473 -4.25 -3.60 -3.34
CA ILE A 473 -3.06 -2.87 -2.89
C ILE A 473 -1.92 -2.98 -3.90
N LYS A 474 -1.22 -1.87 -4.20
CA LYS A 474 -0.24 -1.82 -5.29
C LYS A 474 0.91 -0.81 -5.08
N HIS A 475 2.06 -0.94 -5.73
CA HIS A 475 2.47 -2.03 -6.63
C HIS A 475 3.50 -2.87 -5.90
N PHE A 476 3.21 -4.16 -5.73
CA PHE A 476 3.99 -5.10 -4.96
C PHE A 476 5.13 -5.66 -5.82
N LEU A 477 6.37 -5.19 -5.70
CA LEU A 477 6.91 -4.27 -4.69
C LEU A 477 8.07 -3.45 -5.28
N CYS A 478 8.61 -2.53 -4.49
CA CYS A 478 9.73 -1.65 -4.85
C CYS A 478 9.56 -0.84 -6.16
N ASN A 479 8.33 -0.46 -6.53
CA ASN A 479 8.08 0.42 -7.69
C ASN A 479 8.21 1.89 -7.29
N ASN A 480 9.40 2.28 -6.86
CA ASN A 480 9.67 3.62 -6.30
C ASN A 480 10.28 4.59 -7.33
N GLN A 481 10.36 4.19 -8.60
CA GLN A 481 10.87 4.99 -9.72
C GLN A 481 10.06 4.69 -10.98
N GLU A 482 9.81 5.73 -11.78
CA GLU A 482 9.01 5.61 -13.01
C GLU A 482 9.84 5.42 -14.28
N ASP A 483 11.03 6.02 -14.34
CA ASP A 483 11.95 5.84 -15.46
C ASP A 483 12.33 4.38 -15.61
N ASN A 484 12.12 3.85 -16.83
CA ASN A 484 12.33 2.45 -17.18
C ASN A 484 11.70 1.42 -16.20
N ARG A 485 10.58 1.77 -15.54
CA ARG A 485 9.89 0.89 -14.57
C ARG A 485 9.55 -0.52 -15.09
N ASN A 486 9.49 -0.72 -16.41
CA ASN A 486 9.25 -2.03 -17.04
C ASN A 486 10.46 -2.97 -17.04
N GLN A 487 11.66 -2.47 -16.73
CA GLN A 487 12.90 -3.24 -16.85
C GLN A 487 13.92 -2.94 -15.75
N VAL A 488 13.86 -1.78 -15.08
CA VAL A 488 14.77 -1.48 -13.97
C VAL A 488 14.73 -2.58 -12.89
N SER A 489 15.88 -2.92 -12.33
CA SER A 489 15.98 -3.74 -11.12
C SER A 489 16.20 -2.84 -9.91
N SER A 490 15.26 -2.85 -8.97
CA SER A 490 15.49 -2.29 -7.64
C SER A 490 16.23 -3.32 -6.80
N ASN A 491 17.45 -2.99 -6.40
CA ASN A 491 18.32 -3.89 -5.67
C ASN A 491 18.38 -3.48 -4.20
N VAL A 492 17.99 -4.38 -3.29
CA VAL A 492 17.72 -4.09 -1.89
C VAL A 492 18.12 -5.28 -1.01
N HIS A 493 18.80 -5.04 0.11
CA HIS A 493 19.13 -6.08 1.09
C HIS A 493 17.86 -6.58 1.80
N GLU A 494 17.88 -7.82 2.30
CA GLU A 494 16.66 -8.48 2.81
C GLU A 494 16.10 -7.76 4.03
N ARG A 495 16.96 -7.29 4.94
CA ARG A 495 16.55 -6.50 6.10
C ARG A 495 15.79 -5.25 5.68
N THR A 496 16.38 -4.43 4.81
CA THR A 496 15.76 -3.20 4.28
C THR A 496 14.45 -3.51 3.57
N LEU A 497 14.41 -4.56 2.76
CA LEU A 497 13.22 -5.02 2.07
C LEU A 497 12.07 -5.33 3.06
N ARG A 498 12.36 -6.10 4.12
CA ARG A 498 11.38 -6.55 5.12
C ARG A 498 10.90 -5.40 6.02
N GLU A 499 11.81 -4.55 6.49
CA GLU A 499 11.51 -3.48 7.45
C GLU A 499 10.85 -2.25 6.80
N ILE A 500 11.15 -1.96 5.53
CA ILE A 500 10.66 -0.75 4.82
C ILE A 500 9.64 -1.09 3.73
N TYR A 501 10.03 -1.84 2.70
CA TYR A 501 9.24 -1.92 1.47
C TYR A 501 8.12 -2.96 1.51
N LEU A 502 8.26 -4.00 2.34
CA LEU A 502 7.22 -5.01 2.58
C LEU A 502 6.28 -4.63 3.72
N LYS A 503 6.76 -3.91 4.75
CA LYS A 503 6.00 -3.64 5.99
C LYS A 503 4.64 -2.98 5.76
N GLY A 504 4.55 -2.01 4.85
CA GLY A 504 3.26 -1.38 4.51
C GLY A 504 2.25 -2.36 3.89
N PHE A 505 2.71 -3.26 3.02
CA PHE A 505 1.86 -4.32 2.44
C PHE A 505 1.45 -5.36 3.48
N ARG A 506 2.36 -5.76 4.38
CA ARG A 506 2.05 -6.65 5.51
C ARG A 506 0.87 -6.11 6.34
N ILE A 507 0.95 -4.84 6.73
CA ILE A 507 -0.10 -4.17 7.49
C ILE A 507 -1.42 -4.15 6.71
N ALA A 508 -1.39 -3.80 5.42
CA ALA A 508 -2.59 -3.76 4.59
C ALA A 508 -3.24 -5.15 4.39
N VAL A 509 -2.43 -6.21 4.36
CA VAL A 509 -2.91 -7.61 4.32
C VAL A 509 -3.49 -8.02 5.67
N GLN A 510 -2.73 -7.89 6.77
CA GLN A 510 -3.11 -8.45 8.06
C GLN A 510 -4.19 -7.64 8.78
N GLU A 511 -4.09 -6.31 8.76
CA GLU A 511 -5.03 -5.41 9.43
C GLU A 511 -6.12 -4.84 8.50
N GLY A 512 -5.78 -4.68 7.22
CA GLY A 512 -6.74 -4.25 6.20
C GLY A 512 -7.59 -5.39 5.67
N ARG A 513 -7.09 -6.63 5.77
CA ARG A 513 -7.67 -7.83 5.12
C ARG A 513 -7.79 -7.65 3.61
N ALA A 514 -6.81 -7.01 2.98
CA ALA A 514 -6.81 -6.81 1.53
C ALA A 514 -7.13 -8.12 0.80
N ALA A 515 -8.12 -8.10 -0.10
CA ALA A 515 -8.51 -9.27 -0.86
C ALA A 515 -7.68 -9.46 -2.14
N SER A 516 -6.92 -8.42 -2.53
CA SER A 516 -6.20 -8.39 -3.80
C SER A 516 -4.90 -7.59 -3.70
N VAL A 517 -3.86 -8.06 -4.41
CA VAL A 517 -2.55 -7.42 -4.51
C VAL A 517 -2.16 -7.34 -5.99
N MET A 518 -1.64 -6.19 -6.43
CA MET A 518 -1.10 -6.04 -7.79
C MET A 518 0.42 -5.97 -7.75
N THR A 519 1.09 -6.88 -8.46
CA THR A 519 2.55 -6.84 -8.56
C THR A 519 3.04 -5.71 -9.44
N SER A 520 4.23 -5.18 -9.19
CA SER A 520 4.84 -4.12 -9.97
C SER A 520 5.36 -4.57 -11.34
N TYR A 521 5.78 -3.58 -12.15
CA TYR A 521 6.43 -3.80 -13.44
C TYR A 521 7.90 -4.20 -13.33
N ASN A 522 8.59 -3.68 -12.32
CA ASN A 522 10.04 -3.73 -12.21
C ASN A 522 10.54 -5.11 -11.77
N ARG A 523 11.86 -5.26 -11.82
CA ARG A 523 12.56 -6.36 -11.16
C ARG A 523 12.93 -5.93 -9.74
N VAL A 524 12.98 -6.90 -8.83
CA VAL A 524 13.54 -6.75 -7.48
C VAL A 524 14.64 -7.79 -7.35
N ASN A 525 15.86 -7.34 -7.07
CA ASN A 525 17.05 -8.19 -7.04
C ASN A 525 17.18 -9.08 -8.29
N GLY A 526 16.91 -8.49 -9.47
CA GLY A 526 17.03 -9.14 -10.77
C GLY A 526 15.83 -9.99 -11.22
N ILE A 527 14.85 -10.25 -10.35
CA ILE A 527 13.66 -11.05 -10.66
C ILE A 527 12.45 -10.15 -10.86
N TYR A 528 11.70 -10.31 -11.95
CA TYR A 528 10.45 -9.56 -12.14
C TYR A 528 9.49 -9.82 -10.98
N ALA A 529 8.90 -8.77 -10.41
CA ALA A 529 7.97 -8.90 -9.29
C ALA A 529 6.86 -9.96 -9.50
N PRO A 530 6.16 -10.03 -10.66
CA PRO A 530 5.19 -11.09 -10.92
C PRO A 530 5.77 -12.51 -10.96
N GLU A 531 7.07 -12.68 -11.25
CA GLU A 531 7.76 -13.99 -11.28
C GLU A 531 8.37 -14.39 -9.93
N SER A 532 8.33 -13.51 -8.92
CA SER A 532 8.98 -13.78 -7.63
C SER A 532 8.14 -14.73 -6.79
N TYR A 533 8.54 -16.00 -6.73
CA TYR A 533 7.96 -16.99 -5.80
C TYR A 533 8.17 -16.58 -4.34
N ASP A 534 9.30 -15.94 -4.05
CA ASP A 534 9.59 -15.42 -2.73
C ASP A 534 8.59 -14.34 -2.32
N ALA A 535 8.27 -13.39 -3.19
CA ALA A 535 7.28 -12.36 -2.87
C ALA A 535 5.84 -12.91 -2.92
N CYS A 536 5.48 -13.62 -4.00
CA CYS A 536 4.11 -14.03 -4.26
C CYS A 536 3.68 -15.24 -3.42
N THR A 537 4.57 -16.16 -3.07
CA THR A 537 4.21 -17.34 -2.27
C THR A 537 4.82 -17.28 -0.87
N LYS A 538 6.15 -17.19 -0.74
CA LYS A 538 6.79 -17.25 0.59
C LYS A 538 6.31 -16.12 1.50
N VAL A 539 6.44 -14.87 1.08
CA VAL A 539 6.04 -13.71 1.89
C VAL A 539 4.52 -13.63 2.00
N LEU A 540 3.81 -13.42 0.88
CA LEU A 540 2.38 -13.16 0.95
C LEU A 540 1.60 -14.32 1.59
N ARG A 541 1.87 -15.58 1.21
CA ARG A 541 1.02 -16.72 1.59
C ARG A 541 1.55 -17.46 2.80
N ASN A 542 2.86 -17.72 2.87
CA ASN A 542 3.43 -18.50 3.97
C ASN A 542 3.74 -17.65 5.21
N GLU A 543 4.14 -16.39 5.04
CA GLU A 543 4.43 -15.51 6.16
C GLU A 543 3.20 -14.70 6.61
N TRP A 544 2.38 -14.21 5.68
CA TRP A 544 1.27 -13.28 6.01
C TRP A 544 -0.12 -13.89 5.87
N ASP A 545 -0.22 -15.18 5.54
CA ASP A 545 -1.48 -15.91 5.36
C ASP A 545 -2.45 -15.23 4.37
N PHE A 546 -1.94 -14.50 3.36
CA PHE A 546 -2.78 -13.87 2.34
C PHE A 546 -3.39 -14.95 1.46
N ASP A 547 -4.71 -15.00 1.43
CA ASP A 547 -5.49 -16.00 0.69
C ASP A 547 -6.18 -15.41 -0.56
N GLY A 548 -6.01 -14.12 -0.81
CA GLY A 548 -6.62 -13.38 -1.91
C GLY A 548 -5.98 -13.61 -3.28
N VAL A 549 -6.33 -12.74 -4.24
CA VAL A 549 -5.79 -12.78 -5.61
C VAL A 549 -4.56 -11.89 -5.73
N VAL A 550 -3.46 -12.42 -6.24
CA VAL A 550 -2.41 -11.58 -6.84
C VAL A 550 -2.67 -11.43 -8.33
N MET A 551 -2.56 -10.21 -8.83
CA MET A 551 -2.58 -9.94 -10.27
C MET A 551 -1.33 -9.21 -10.73
N THR A 552 -1.02 -9.32 -12.01
CA THR A 552 0.04 -8.51 -12.62
C THR A 552 -0.41 -7.06 -12.81
N ASP A 553 0.52 -6.10 -12.86
CA ASP A 553 0.22 -4.81 -13.47
C ASP A 553 -0.08 -4.98 -14.98
N TRP A 554 -0.71 -3.98 -15.58
CA TRP A 554 -1.20 -4.03 -16.95
C TRP A 554 -0.08 -4.15 -17.97
N MET A 555 -0.06 -5.27 -18.70
CA MET A 555 0.98 -5.55 -19.70
C MET A 555 2.39 -5.64 -19.08
N SER A 556 2.52 -5.97 -17.80
CA SER A 556 3.81 -6.27 -17.16
C SER A 556 4.38 -7.64 -17.58
N THR A 557 3.66 -8.41 -18.40
CA THR A 557 4.12 -9.64 -19.04
C THR A 557 4.38 -9.47 -20.54
N GLY A 558 5.20 -10.35 -21.12
CA GLY A 558 5.47 -10.42 -22.55
C GLY A 558 6.96 -10.31 -22.92
N ARG A 559 7.25 -9.83 -24.12
CA ARG A 559 8.64 -9.69 -24.61
C ARG A 559 9.38 -8.63 -23.79
N ASN A 560 10.59 -8.97 -23.32
CA ASN A 560 11.44 -8.12 -22.45
C ASN A 560 10.74 -7.68 -21.16
N ARG A 561 9.87 -8.55 -20.64
CA ARG A 561 9.07 -8.38 -19.43
C ARG A 561 8.90 -9.76 -18.77
N ALA A 562 8.04 -9.85 -17.76
CA ALA A 562 7.75 -11.12 -17.11
C ALA A 562 7.12 -12.17 -18.05
N SER A 563 7.39 -13.45 -17.79
CA SER A 563 6.71 -14.59 -18.38
C SER A 563 5.39 -14.87 -17.66
N PRO A 564 4.26 -14.95 -18.39
CA PRO A 564 2.98 -15.38 -17.85
C PRO A 564 3.04 -16.74 -17.15
N ALA A 565 3.73 -17.72 -17.74
CA ALA A 565 3.87 -19.04 -17.12
C ALA A 565 4.64 -19.00 -15.80
N LYS A 566 5.75 -18.26 -15.74
CA LYS A 566 6.53 -18.10 -14.50
C LYS A 566 5.75 -17.32 -13.44
N ALA A 567 4.94 -16.34 -13.85
CA ALA A 567 4.08 -15.62 -12.93
C ALA A 567 3.05 -16.53 -12.25
N ILE A 568 2.38 -17.39 -13.03
CA ILE A 568 1.45 -18.40 -12.48
C ILE A 568 2.20 -19.36 -11.55
N ALA A 569 3.40 -19.82 -11.93
CA ALA A 569 4.22 -20.69 -11.08
C ALA A 569 4.60 -20.03 -9.75
N ALA A 570 4.87 -18.71 -9.77
CA ALA A 570 5.21 -17.92 -8.59
C ALA A 570 4.06 -17.70 -7.61
N GLY A 571 2.80 -17.91 -8.05
CA GLY A 571 1.60 -17.58 -7.28
C GLY A 571 1.00 -16.20 -7.61
N ASN A 572 1.35 -15.63 -8.77
CA ASN A 572 0.60 -14.51 -9.35
C ASN A 572 -0.59 -15.07 -10.12
N ASP A 573 -1.79 -14.92 -9.57
CA ASP A 573 -2.97 -15.68 -9.95
C ASP A 573 -3.63 -15.21 -11.25
N LEU A 574 -3.47 -13.94 -11.61
CA LEU A 574 -4.20 -13.30 -12.71
C LEU A 574 -3.32 -12.39 -13.56
N ILE A 575 -3.14 -12.76 -14.83
CA ILE A 575 -2.39 -11.97 -15.81
C ILE A 575 -3.29 -10.89 -16.42
N MET A 576 -2.93 -9.62 -16.21
CA MET A 576 -3.69 -8.44 -16.64
C MET A 576 -2.97 -7.60 -17.71
N PRO A 577 -3.70 -7.00 -18.66
CA PRO A 577 -5.14 -7.17 -18.92
C PRO A 577 -5.46 -8.47 -19.66
N GLY A 578 -4.44 -9.26 -20.03
CA GLY A 578 -4.54 -10.50 -20.78
C GLY A 578 -4.56 -10.30 -22.30
N MET A 579 -3.65 -10.99 -22.98
CA MET A 579 -3.45 -10.99 -24.42
C MET A 579 -3.38 -12.44 -24.96
N PRO A 580 -3.57 -12.66 -26.28
CA PRO A 580 -3.49 -14.00 -26.85
C PRO A 580 -2.14 -14.70 -26.64
N PHE A 581 -1.04 -13.94 -26.57
CA PHE A 581 0.29 -14.50 -26.33
C PHE A 581 0.46 -15.01 -24.90
N ASP A 582 -0.21 -14.41 -23.91
CA ASP A 582 -0.13 -14.88 -22.51
C ASP A 582 -0.70 -16.29 -22.39
N LYS A 583 -1.87 -16.52 -23.00
CA LYS A 583 -2.51 -17.83 -23.06
C LYS A 583 -1.65 -18.86 -23.80
N LYS A 584 -0.93 -18.43 -24.84
CA LYS A 584 -0.02 -19.30 -25.61
C LYS A 584 1.20 -19.69 -24.78
N ASP A 585 1.76 -18.75 -24.02
CA ASP A 585 2.91 -18.98 -23.14
C ASP A 585 2.59 -20.02 -22.06
N ILE A 586 1.50 -19.80 -21.30
CA ILE A 586 1.03 -20.73 -20.26
C ILE A 586 0.81 -22.14 -20.81
N LYS A 587 0.09 -22.27 -21.94
CA LYS A 587 -0.17 -23.57 -22.57
C LYS A 587 1.09 -24.24 -23.09
N LYS A 588 2.07 -23.47 -23.57
CA LYS A 588 3.35 -24.00 -24.01
C LYS A 588 4.14 -24.54 -22.80
N ALA A 589 4.21 -23.78 -21.71
CA ALA A 589 4.91 -24.18 -20.49
C ALA A 589 4.32 -25.46 -19.87
N LEU A 590 2.98 -25.57 -19.81
CA LEU A 590 2.30 -26.79 -19.34
C LEU A 590 2.68 -28.02 -20.17
N ARG A 591 2.64 -27.91 -21.51
CA ARG A 591 3.02 -29.02 -22.39
C ARG A 591 4.50 -29.38 -22.30
N ALA A 592 5.34 -28.41 -21.96
CA ALA A 592 6.78 -28.60 -21.81
C ALA A 592 7.19 -29.04 -20.39
N GLY A 593 6.25 -29.22 -19.45
CA GLY A 593 6.55 -29.53 -18.05
C GLY A 593 7.24 -28.38 -17.29
N MET A 594 7.22 -27.16 -17.82
CA MET A 594 7.82 -25.97 -17.19
C MET A 594 6.86 -25.25 -16.24
N LEU A 595 5.56 -25.59 -16.30
CA LEU A 595 4.54 -25.12 -15.38
C LEU A 595 3.77 -26.33 -14.88
N GLU A 596 3.65 -26.47 -13.57
CA GLU A 596 2.87 -27.53 -12.95
C GLU A 596 1.37 -27.25 -13.06
N ILE A 597 0.58 -28.28 -13.38
CA ILE A 597 -0.88 -28.13 -13.46
C ILE A 597 -1.49 -27.76 -12.10
N SER A 598 -0.85 -28.13 -10.99
CA SER A 598 -1.28 -27.76 -9.65
C SER A 598 -1.19 -26.25 -9.39
N ASP A 599 -0.19 -25.56 -9.96
CA ASP A 599 -0.10 -24.09 -9.84
C ASP A 599 -1.22 -23.41 -10.61
N LEU A 600 -1.47 -23.85 -11.85
CA LEU A 600 -2.60 -23.35 -12.63
C LEU A 600 -3.92 -23.55 -11.90
N LYS A 601 -4.13 -24.74 -11.31
CA LYS A 601 -5.36 -25.04 -10.54
C LYS A 601 -5.48 -24.12 -9.33
N ARG A 602 -4.40 -23.92 -8.57
CA ARG A 602 -4.38 -23.03 -7.40
C ARG A 602 -4.74 -21.59 -7.78
N CYS A 603 -4.06 -21.03 -8.79
CA CYS A 603 -4.33 -19.68 -9.27
C CYS A 603 -5.76 -19.51 -9.80
N CYS A 604 -6.23 -20.48 -10.60
CA CYS A 604 -7.59 -20.51 -11.10
C CYS A 604 -8.61 -20.51 -9.96
N ALA A 605 -8.32 -21.25 -8.90
CA ALA A 605 -9.18 -21.36 -7.74
C ALA A 605 -9.23 -20.06 -6.92
N HIS A 606 -8.11 -19.35 -6.70
CA HIS A 606 -8.15 -18.03 -6.07
C HIS A 606 -9.07 -17.06 -6.84
N VAL A 607 -8.91 -16.98 -8.16
CA VAL A 607 -9.70 -16.10 -9.02
C VAL A 607 -11.19 -16.46 -8.99
N ILE A 608 -11.53 -17.76 -9.11
CA ILE A 608 -12.92 -18.22 -9.05
C ILE A 608 -13.56 -17.90 -7.71
N ARG A 609 -12.85 -18.10 -6.60
CA ARG A 609 -13.40 -17.85 -5.25
C ARG A 609 -13.85 -16.40 -5.10
N LEU A 610 -13.02 -15.44 -5.51
CA LEU A 610 -13.39 -14.02 -5.43
C LEU A 610 -14.50 -13.66 -6.44
N ILE A 611 -14.51 -14.24 -7.64
CA ILE A 611 -15.62 -14.03 -8.58
C ILE A 611 -16.95 -14.53 -7.99
N LEU A 612 -16.99 -15.74 -7.43
CA LEU A 612 -18.21 -16.33 -6.89
C LEU A 612 -18.73 -15.60 -5.64
N ASN A 613 -17.83 -15.01 -4.85
CA ASN A 613 -18.18 -14.24 -3.67
C ASN A 613 -18.39 -12.74 -3.94
N SER A 614 -18.17 -12.30 -5.18
CA SER A 614 -18.35 -10.91 -5.60
C SER A 614 -19.81 -10.47 -5.47
N GLN A 615 -19.97 -9.18 -5.26
CA GLN A 615 -21.28 -8.54 -5.10
C GLN A 615 -22.16 -8.78 -6.34
N ILE A 616 -21.59 -8.60 -7.53
CA ILE A 616 -22.27 -8.80 -8.81
C ILE A 616 -22.66 -10.26 -9.07
N ALA A 617 -21.91 -11.24 -8.55
CA ALA A 617 -22.31 -12.66 -8.63
C ALA A 617 -23.57 -12.97 -7.82
N ARG A 618 -23.75 -12.28 -6.69
CA ARG A 618 -24.94 -12.42 -5.85
C ARG A 618 -26.17 -11.84 -6.55
N GLU A 619 -26.04 -10.68 -7.19
CA GLU A 619 -27.13 -10.06 -7.97
C GLU A 619 -27.58 -10.93 -9.15
N VAL A 620 -26.64 -11.40 -9.98
CA VAL A 620 -26.96 -12.27 -11.12
C VAL A 620 -27.61 -13.58 -10.68
N SER A 621 -27.27 -14.08 -9.49
CA SER A 621 -27.90 -15.29 -8.94
C SER A 621 -29.31 -15.02 -8.43
N ALA A 622 -29.58 -13.84 -7.86
CA ALA A 622 -30.92 -13.44 -7.38
C ALA A 622 -31.91 -13.24 -8.54
N ASP A 623 -31.47 -12.61 -9.64
CA ASP A 623 -32.30 -12.38 -10.83
C ASP A 623 -32.70 -13.68 -11.56
N GLN A 624 -32.05 -14.82 -11.28
CA GLN A 624 -32.46 -16.12 -11.80
C GLN A 624 -33.65 -16.73 -11.04
N PHE A 625 -34.06 -16.13 -9.90
CA PHE A 625 -35.20 -16.56 -9.09
C PHE A 625 -36.39 -15.57 -9.09
N GLU A 626 -36.29 -14.45 -9.80
CA GLU A 626 -37.44 -13.59 -10.13
C GLU A 626 -37.83 -13.79 -11.60
N ILE A 627 -38.69 -14.78 -11.86
CA ILE A 627 -39.48 -14.92 -13.09
C ILE A 627 -40.96 -14.90 -12.72
#